data_AF-A0A975G8P5-F1
#
_entry.id   AF-A0A975G8P5-F1
#
_cell.length_a   1.000
_cell.length_b   1.000
_cell.length_c   1.000
_cell.angle_alpha   90.00
_cell.angle_beta   90.00
_cell.angle_gamma   90.00
#
_symmetry.space_group_name_H-M   'P 1'
#
loop_
_entity.id
_entity.type
_entity.pdbx_description
1 polymer ?
#
loop_
_entity_poly.entity_id
_entity_poly.type
_entity_poly.pdbx_seq_one_letter_code
_entity_poly.pdbx_strand_id
1 'polypeptide(L)'
;MKLPLVFASGLGIGVLLGWAGGSYSTPSPAPTTAQAEANSTRSSPASITSSPDSSPAAETRSERPARPSRQEKSDKPVIRTFSSTDGEQTPEMKEIMEKMKQAQEEKRARKIDERLAALKSRLGLTDEQAAKVRALLEKESGNDDIGAVLSGDASAVNVTSLLGEGDKASQSATDAKIAEVLTPEQQAKFKAFQQERKENRIEIATNREMTRLQQGLTLTPEQKDRAYQALGDLAQREEEQPASNGFDPQAMVDKQQARRDALRPILTPEQMKAYESMPMTSSFESGAISIQLQEPGTK
;
A
#
# COMPACT_ATOMS: atom_id res chain seq x y z
N MET A 1 -24.31 -7.42 50.84
CA MET A 1 -22.87 -7.16 50.68
C MET A 1 -22.48 -7.33 49.22
N LYS A 2 -22.35 -6.24 48.47
CA LYS A 2 -21.76 -6.16 47.12
C LYS A 2 -21.19 -4.74 46.97
N LEU A 3 -19.87 -4.63 46.87
CA LEU A 3 -19.13 -3.38 46.63
C LEU A 3 -18.91 -3.20 45.12
N PRO A 4 -19.02 -1.98 44.56
CA PRO A 4 -18.64 -1.71 43.18
C PRO A 4 -17.13 -1.46 43.05
N LEU A 5 -16.53 -2.09 42.04
CA LEU A 5 -15.14 -1.92 41.64
C LEU A 5 -15.03 -0.63 40.80
N VAL A 6 -14.30 0.36 41.31
CA VAL A 6 -13.93 1.58 40.57
C VAL A 6 -12.57 1.34 39.92
N PHE A 7 -12.51 1.33 38.58
CA PHE A 7 -11.23 1.33 37.86
C PHE A 7 -10.68 2.75 37.82
N ALA A 8 -9.58 2.97 38.54
CA ALA A 8 -8.79 4.19 38.51
C ALA A 8 -7.97 4.24 37.20
N SER A 9 -8.19 5.30 36.44
CA SER A 9 -7.38 5.73 35.30
C SER A 9 -5.95 6.04 35.74
N GLY A 10 -4.99 5.23 35.27
CA GLY A 10 -3.57 5.45 35.45
C GLY A 10 -3.03 6.50 34.47
N LEU A 11 -2.50 7.59 35.03
CA LEU A 11 -1.64 8.56 34.37
C LEU A 11 -0.39 7.88 33.80
N GLY A 12 -0.25 7.87 32.48
CA GLY A 12 0.98 7.49 31.80
C GLY A 12 2.00 8.63 31.86
N ILE A 13 3.08 8.40 32.61
CA ILE A 13 4.28 9.25 32.65
C ILE A 13 4.99 9.15 31.30
N GLY A 14 5.06 10.27 30.56
CA GLY A 14 5.86 10.39 29.35
C GLY A 14 7.34 10.44 29.68
N VAL A 15 8.11 9.49 29.17
CA VAL A 15 9.59 9.54 29.18
C VAL A 15 10.04 10.07 27.82
N LEU A 16 10.47 11.34 27.78
CA LEU A 16 11.21 11.92 26.66
C LEU A 16 12.68 11.53 26.78
N LEU A 17 13.13 10.56 25.98
CA LEU A 17 14.55 10.30 25.74
C LEU A 17 14.99 11.12 24.51
N GLY A 18 15.51 12.32 24.77
CA GLY A 18 16.22 13.12 23.78
C GLY A 18 17.63 12.57 23.56
N TRP A 19 17.96 12.24 22.30
CA TRP A 19 19.29 11.83 21.89
C TRP A 19 20.11 13.09 21.54
N ALA A 20 21.02 13.49 22.43
CA ALA A 20 21.99 14.55 22.19
C ALA A 20 23.30 13.93 21.68
N GLY A 21 23.50 13.99 20.35
CA GLY A 21 24.78 13.71 19.69
C GLY A 21 25.48 15.02 19.36
N GLY A 22 26.68 15.20 19.91
CA GLY A 22 27.39 16.48 19.98
C GLY A 22 27.88 17.05 18.65
N SER A 23 27.97 18.38 18.63
CA SER A 23 28.84 19.14 17.73
C SER A 23 29.63 20.15 18.57
N TYR A 24 30.94 19.98 18.54
CA TYR A 24 32.05 20.89 18.83
C TYR A 24 31.78 22.20 19.59
N SER A 25 32.49 22.31 20.71
CA SER A 25 32.73 23.51 21.51
C SER A 25 33.32 24.68 20.70
N THR A 26 32.74 25.87 20.84
CA THR A 26 33.45 27.15 20.72
C THR A 26 33.04 28.06 21.89
N PRO A 27 33.96 28.89 22.41
CA PRO A 27 33.76 29.60 23.67
C PRO A 27 32.83 30.81 23.54
N SER A 28 32.03 30.95 24.60
CA SER A 28 31.13 32.06 24.95
C SER A 28 31.85 33.41 25.13
N PRO A 29 31.22 34.52 24.70
CA PRO A 29 31.28 35.77 25.44
C PRO A 29 29.96 36.11 26.15
N ALA A 30 30.12 36.76 27.31
CA ALA A 30 29.18 37.07 28.39
C ALA A 30 27.86 37.80 28.02
N PRO A 31 26.85 37.80 28.92
CA PRO A 31 25.49 38.25 28.63
C PRO A 31 25.33 39.78 28.77
N THR A 32 24.64 40.39 27.81
CA THR A 32 24.09 41.75 27.94
C THR A 32 22.60 41.65 28.23
N THR A 33 22.23 42.07 29.43
CA THR A 33 20.85 42.27 29.89
C THR A 33 20.28 43.54 29.26
N ALA A 34 19.15 43.45 28.55
CA ALA A 34 18.24 44.57 28.35
C ALA A 34 16.81 44.06 28.16
N GLN A 35 15.92 44.61 28.99
CA GLN A 35 14.48 44.39 29.04
C GLN A 35 13.75 45.08 27.87
N ALA A 36 12.48 44.69 27.72
CA ALA A 36 11.30 45.56 27.66
C ALA A 36 10.46 45.53 26.35
N GLU A 37 9.16 45.28 26.59
CA GLU A 37 7.98 45.91 25.97
C GLU A 37 7.65 45.56 24.51
N ALA A 38 6.58 44.79 24.30
CA ALA A 38 5.20 45.26 24.13
C ALA A 38 4.98 45.99 22.80
N ASN A 39 4.04 45.46 21.99
CA ASN A 39 2.81 46.15 21.58
C ASN A 39 2.40 45.83 20.13
N SER A 40 1.11 45.49 20.01
CA SER A 40 0.16 45.84 18.95
C SER A 40 0.32 45.36 17.49
N THR A 41 -0.70 44.59 17.10
CA THR A 41 -1.73 44.97 16.10
C THR A 41 -1.26 45.55 14.75
N ARG A 42 -1.43 44.77 13.67
CA ARG A 42 -1.91 45.35 12.40
C ARG A 42 -2.64 44.34 11.51
N SER A 43 -3.87 44.73 11.18
CA SER A 43 -4.79 44.14 10.23
C SER A 43 -4.32 44.24 8.77
N SER A 44 -4.73 43.27 7.94
CA SER A 44 -5.38 43.31 6.60
C SER A 44 -4.98 44.42 5.59
N PRO A 45 -5.02 44.22 4.24
CA PRO A 45 -6.23 43.70 3.57
C PRO A 45 -6.11 43.04 2.17
N ALA A 46 -7.29 42.59 1.71
CA ALA A 46 -7.84 42.67 0.33
C ALA A 46 -7.23 41.78 -0.78
N SER A 47 -7.99 40.83 -1.33
CA SER A 47 -9.04 41.00 -2.38
C SER A 47 -8.47 41.23 -3.78
N ILE A 48 -8.51 40.18 -4.60
CA ILE A 48 -8.52 40.24 -6.07
C ILE A 48 -9.61 39.22 -6.47
N THR A 49 -10.87 39.65 -6.60
CA THR A 49 -11.48 40.27 -7.78
C THR A 49 -11.44 39.36 -9.01
N SER A 50 -12.60 38.76 -9.21
CA SER A 50 -13.18 38.14 -10.38
C SER A 50 -12.85 38.79 -11.73
N SER A 51 -12.77 37.94 -12.77
CA SER A 51 -13.35 38.26 -14.07
C SER A 51 -13.99 36.99 -14.67
N PRO A 52 -15.27 37.06 -15.06
CA PRO A 52 -15.92 36.06 -15.90
C PRO A 52 -15.62 36.41 -17.37
N ASP A 53 -15.43 35.41 -18.22
CA ASP A 53 -15.58 35.63 -19.65
C ASP A 53 -16.42 34.55 -20.29
N SER A 54 -17.35 35.05 -21.10
CA SER A 54 -18.45 34.37 -21.74
C SER A 54 -18.10 34.23 -23.21
N SER A 55 -18.26 33.05 -23.80
CA SER A 55 -18.43 32.92 -25.26
C SER A 55 -18.82 31.49 -25.67
N PRO A 56 -19.47 31.32 -26.83
CA PRO A 56 -20.90 31.04 -26.83
C PRO A 56 -21.23 29.69 -27.48
N ALA A 57 -22.52 29.37 -27.39
CA ALA A 57 -23.20 28.34 -28.15
C ALA A 57 -22.80 28.30 -29.64
N ALA A 58 -22.54 27.09 -30.13
CA ALA A 58 -22.68 26.75 -31.53
C ALA A 58 -23.38 25.39 -31.63
N GLU A 59 -24.68 25.46 -31.91
CA GLU A 59 -25.45 24.37 -32.49
C GLU A 59 -24.82 23.97 -33.82
N THR A 60 -24.42 22.71 -33.96
CA THR A 60 -24.34 22.06 -35.27
C THR A 60 -25.11 20.76 -35.22
N ARG A 61 -26.40 20.90 -35.56
CA ARG A 61 -27.32 19.85 -35.96
C ARG A 61 -26.79 19.22 -37.25
N SER A 62 -26.07 18.11 -37.14
CA SER A 62 -25.73 17.27 -38.30
C SER A 62 -26.81 16.20 -38.45
N GLU A 63 -27.64 16.37 -39.47
CA GLU A 63 -28.58 15.35 -39.95
C GLU A 63 -27.81 14.07 -40.28
N ARG A 64 -28.20 12.98 -39.62
CA ARG A 64 -27.67 11.63 -39.84
C ARG A 64 -28.59 10.93 -40.83
N PRO A 65 -28.14 10.58 -42.05
CA PRO A 65 -28.97 9.82 -42.98
C PRO A 65 -29.24 8.42 -42.44
N ALA A 66 -30.50 8.00 -42.60
CA ALA A 66 -31.02 6.71 -42.17
C ALA A 66 -30.21 5.55 -42.78
N ARG A 67 -29.63 4.73 -41.91
CA ARG A 67 -28.95 3.48 -42.28
C ARG A 67 -30.00 2.38 -42.43
N PRO A 68 -30.10 1.69 -43.58
CA PRO A 68 -31.05 0.60 -43.75
C PRO A 68 -30.68 -0.58 -42.84
N SER A 69 -31.70 -1.09 -42.15
CA SER A 69 -31.66 -2.28 -41.32
C SER A 69 -31.31 -3.52 -42.14
N ARG A 70 -30.04 -3.92 -42.12
CA ARG A 70 -29.60 -5.21 -42.65
C ARG A 70 -29.91 -6.28 -41.61
N GLN A 71 -30.98 -7.04 -41.83
CA GLN A 71 -31.20 -8.34 -41.20
C GLN A 71 -30.06 -9.29 -41.63
N GLU A 72 -29.00 -9.33 -40.85
CA GLU A 72 -28.02 -10.41 -40.91
C GLU A 72 -28.61 -11.63 -40.22
N LYS A 73 -28.87 -12.65 -41.04
CA LYS A 73 -29.23 -13.99 -40.59
C LYS A 73 -28.09 -14.52 -39.72
N SER A 74 -28.49 -14.94 -38.53
CA SER A 74 -27.69 -15.64 -37.54
C SER A 74 -27.17 -16.98 -38.10
N ASP A 75 -26.02 -16.94 -38.76
CA ASP A 75 -25.14 -18.11 -38.83
C ASP A 75 -24.25 -18.05 -37.60
N LYS A 76 -24.64 -18.84 -36.59
CA LYS A 76 -23.88 -19.01 -35.35
C LYS A 76 -22.48 -19.52 -35.69
N PRO A 77 -21.39 -18.79 -35.41
CA PRO A 77 -20.08 -19.43 -35.40
C PRO A 77 -20.12 -20.45 -34.26
N VAL A 78 -20.03 -21.73 -34.64
CA VAL A 78 -19.71 -22.82 -33.72
C VAL A 78 -18.38 -22.43 -33.09
N ILE A 79 -18.41 -21.89 -31.88
CA ILE A 79 -17.23 -21.76 -31.03
C ILE A 79 -16.76 -23.19 -30.80
N ARG A 80 -15.78 -23.62 -31.60
CA ARG A 80 -15.01 -24.81 -31.31
C ARG A 80 -14.27 -24.50 -30.01
N THR A 81 -14.82 -25.00 -28.91
CA THR A 81 -14.10 -25.20 -27.67
C THR A 81 -12.90 -26.07 -28.00
N PHE A 82 -11.74 -25.44 -28.14
CA PHE A 82 -10.46 -26.14 -28.17
C PHE A 82 -10.26 -26.75 -26.78
N SER A 83 -10.70 -28.00 -26.65
CA SER A 83 -10.28 -28.92 -25.59
C SER A 83 -8.82 -29.27 -25.83
N SER A 84 -7.91 -28.36 -25.45
CA SER A 84 -6.47 -28.63 -25.44
C SER A 84 -6.10 -29.45 -24.21
N THR A 85 -6.47 -30.73 -24.23
CA THR A 85 -5.71 -31.79 -23.56
C THR A 85 -4.54 -32.12 -24.50
N ASP A 86 -3.31 -32.04 -23.99
CA ASP A 86 -2.00 -32.18 -24.68
C ASP A 86 -1.39 -30.86 -25.18
N GLY A 87 -1.14 -29.94 -24.23
CA GLY A 87 -0.34 -28.74 -24.49
C GLY A 87 1.15 -29.05 -24.60
N GLU A 88 1.63 -29.36 -25.80
CA GLU A 88 3.06 -29.30 -26.10
C GLU A 88 3.56 -27.88 -25.85
N GLN A 89 4.42 -27.70 -24.85
CA GLN A 89 5.12 -26.43 -24.61
C GLN A 89 5.97 -26.08 -25.84
N THR A 90 5.51 -25.10 -26.61
CA THR A 90 6.27 -24.60 -27.76
C THR A 90 7.66 -24.10 -27.30
N PRO A 91 8.70 -24.21 -28.15
CA PRO A 91 10.03 -23.68 -27.83
C PRO A 91 9.99 -22.19 -27.43
N GLU A 92 9.11 -21.40 -28.06
CA GLU A 92 8.89 -19.98 -27.74
C GLU A 92 8.37 -19.78 -26.31
N MET A 93 7.43 -20.62 -25.85
CA MET A 93 6.91 -20.53 -24.47
C MET A 93 7.99 -20.86 -23.43
N LYS A 94 8.89 -21.79 -23.73
CA LYS A 94 10.02 -22.14 -22.84
C LYS A 94 10.98 -20.97 -22.69
N GLU A 95 11.33 -20.30 -23.79
CA GLU A 95 12.20 -19.12 -23.75
C GLU A 95 11.55 -17.96 -22.96
N ILE A 96 10.24 -17.75 -23.12
CA ILE A 96 9.49 -16.74 -22.36
C ILE A 96 9.51 -17.08 -20.85
N MET A 97 9.27 -18.34 -20.47
CA MET A 97 9.33 -18.75 -19.07
C MET A 97 10.72 -18.59 -18.46
N GLU A 98 11.77 -18.93 -19.21
CA GLU A 98 13.16 -18.77 -18.75
C GLU A 98 13.52 -17.30 -18.52
N LYS A 99 13.16 -16.42 -19.47
CA LYS A 99 13.33 -14.96 -19.30
C LYS A 99 12.53 -14.43 -18.09
N MET A 100 11.30 -14.90 -17.89
CA MET A 100 10.48 -14.51 -16.75
C MET A 100 11.12 -14.96 -15.43
N LYS A 101 11.64 -16.20 -15.36
CA LYS A 101 12.35 -16.71 -14.20
C LYS A 101 13.60 -15.90 -13.88
N GLN A 102 14.43 -15.62 -14.90
CA GLN A 102 15.63 -14.80 -14.74
C GLN A 102 15.29 -13.39 -14.25
N ALA A 103 14.28 -12.74 -14.83
CA ALA A 103 13.82 -11.42 -14.40
C ALA A 103 13.28 -11.44 -12.95
N GLN A 104 12.63 -12.53 -12.52
CA GLN A 104 12.19 -12.69 -11.14
C GLN A 104 13.35 -12.89 -10.16
N GLU A 105 14.37 -13.68 -10.53
CA GLU A 105 15.58 -13.88 -9.74
C GLU A 105 16.35 -12.56 -9.58
N GLU A 106 16.52 -11.81 -10.66
CA GLU A 106 17.15 -10.49 -10.62
C GLU A 106 16.36 -9.51 -9.73
N LYS A 107 15.03 -9.48 -9.88
CA LYS A 107 14.16 -8.65 -9.02
C LYS A 107 14.28 -9.04 -7.55
N ARG A 108 14.38 -10.33 -7.24
CA ARG A 108 14.60 -10.83 -5.87
C ARG A 108 15.95 -10.39 -5.33
N ALA A 109 17.03 -10.57 -6.10
CA ALA A 109 18.36 -10.13 -5.71
C ALA A 109 18.41 -8.62 -5.41
N ARG A 110 17.84 -7.80 -6.30
CA ARG A 110 17.75 -6.34 -6.10
C ARG A 110 17.00 -5.97 -4.81
N LYS A 111 15.86 -6.60 -4.53
CA LYS A 111 15.10 -6.36 -3.28
C LYS A 111 15.90 -6.73 -2.03
N ILE A 112 16.64 -7.84 -2.07
CA ILE A 112 17.51 -8.26 -0.97
C ILE A 112 18.62 -7.23 -0.77
N ASP A 113 19.26 -6.78 -1.85
CA ASP A 113 20.32 -5.77 -1.80
C ASP A 113 19.83 -4.43 -1.23
N GLU A 114 18.66 -3.97 -1.67
CA GLU A 114 18.02 -2.74 -1.16
C GLU A 114 17.69 -2.85 0.33
N ARG A 115 17.08 -3.96 0.76
CA ARG A 115 16.76 -4.20 2.19
C ARG A 115 18.03 -4.31 3.02
N LEU A 116 19.06 -5.00 2.53
CA LEU A 116 20.34 -5.12 3.21
C LEU A 116 21.05 -3.76 3.33
N ALA A 117 21.05 -2.95 2.29
CA ALA A 117 21.62 -1.60 2.31
C ALA A 117 20.92 -0.70 3.34
N ALA A 118 19.58 -0.74 3.39
CA ALA A 118 18.80 -0.02 4.38
C ALA A 118 19.13 -0.46 5.82
N LEU A 119 19.19 -1.77 6.07
CA LEU A 119 19.54 -2.32 7.38
C LEU A 119 20.99 -1.97 7.76
N LYS A 120 21.94 -2.08 6.83
CA LYS A 120 23.34 -1.74 7.05
C LYS A 120 23.51 -0.27 7.43
N SER A 121 22.87 0.63 6.68
CA SER A 121 22.93 2.07 6.93
C SER A 121 22.29 2.46 8.27
N ARG A 122 21.09 1.94 8.58
CA ARG A 122 20.36 2.32 9.80
C ARG A 122 20.91 1.69 11.08
N LEU A 123 21.38 0.44 11.01
CA LEU A 123 21.86 -0.30 12.18
C LEU A 123 23.38 -0.24 12.33
N GLY A 124 24.11 0.26 11.33
CA GLY A 124 25.56 0.21 11.32
C GLY A 124 26.07 -1.23 11.36
N LEU A 125 25.55 -2.09 10.48
CA LEU A 125 25.94 -3.49 10.43
C LEU A 125 27.40 -3.63 9.99
N THR A 126 28.16 -4.49 10.68
CA THR A 126 29.48 -4.92 10.20
C THR A 126 29.33 -5.79 8.96
N ASP A 127 30.41 -5.99 8.21
CA ASP A 127 30.37 -6.84 7.01
C ASP A 127 30.01 -8.30 7.35
N GLU A 128 30.47 -8.81 8.50
CA GLU A 128 30.09 -10.14 8.99
C GLU A 128 28.60 -10.25 9.34
N GLN A 129 28.03 -9.23 9.99
CA GLN A 129 26.60 -9.19 10.29
C GLN A 129 25.77 -9.05 9.01
N ALA A 130 26.21 -8.18 8.09
CA ALA A 130 25.55 -7.98 6.80
C ALA A 130 25.51 -9.29 5.98
N ALA A 131 26.58 -10.09 5.99
CA ALA A 131 26.60 -11.40 5.34
C ALA A 131 25.59 -12.37 5.95
N LYS A 132 25.47 -12.42 7.29
CA LYS A 132 24.46 -13.24 7.99
C LYS A 132 23.04 -12.80 7.67
N VAL A 133 22.79 -11.48 7.71
CA VAL A 133 21.48 -10.90 7.36
C VAL A 133 21.12 -11.20 5.91
N ARG A 134 22.08 -11.07 4.97
CA ARG A 134 21.87 -11.42 3.56
C ARG A 134 21.41 -12.86 3.40
N ALA A 135 22.10 -13.81 4.03
CA ALA A 135 21.75 -15.23 3.96
C ALA A 135 20.34 -15.51 4.53
N LEU A 136 19.92 -14.78 5.58
CA LEU A 136 18.56 -14.87 6.11
C LEU A 136 17.52 -14.34 5.12
N LEU A 137 17.79 -13.21 4.45
CA LEU A 137 16.90 -12.61 3.45
C LEU A 137 16.80 -13.46 2.17
N GLU A 138 17.91 -14.07 1.73
CA GLU A 138 17.94 -15.01 0.61
C GLU A 138 17.10 -16.26 0.92
N LYS A 139 17.21 -16.78 2.15
CA LYS A 139 16.41 -17.92 2.61
C LYS A 139 14.91 -17.60 2.70
N GLU A 140 14.55 -16.39 3.10
CA GLU A 140 13.16 -15.91 3.08
C GLU A 140 12.62 -15.86 1.64
N SER A 141 13.39 -15.25 0.73
CA SER A 141 12.99 -15.04 -0.67
C SER A 141 12.99 -16.32 -1.52
N GLY A 142 13.67 -17.37 -1.05
CA GLY A 142 13.71 -18.69 -1.69
C GLY A 142 12.48 -19.56 -1.42
N ASN A 143 11.66 -19.20 -0.43
CA ASN A 143 10.42 -19.90 -0.11
C ASN A 143 9.19 -19.36 -0.89
N ASP A 144 9.37 -18.32 -1.72
CA ASP A 144 8.34 -17.87 -2.66
C ASP A 144 8.22 -18.90 -3.79
N ASP A 145 7.26 -19.78 -3.63
CA ASP A 145 7.07 -21.04 -4.34
C ASP A 145 6.71 -20.83 -5.83
N ILE A 146 7.71 -20.55 -6.65
CA ILE A 146 7.61 -20.59 -8.12
C ILE A 146 7.14 -21.98 -8.60
N GLY A 147 7.41 -23.04 -7.83
CA GLY A 147 6.94 -24.40 -8.11
C GLY A 147 5.41 -24.52 -8.15
N ALA A 148 4.70 -23.73 -7.36
CA ALA A 148 3.25 -23.81 -7.26
C ALA A 148 2.51 -23.02 -8.36
N VAL A 149 3.15 -21.98 -8.92
CA VAL A 149 2.64 -21.26 -10.09
C VAL A 149 2.83 -22.08 -11.38
N LEU A 150 3.91 -22.86 -11.47
CA LEU A 150 4.22 -23.73 -12.62
C LEU A 150 3.46 -25.06 -12.61
N SER A 151 2.96 -25.52 -11.47
CA SER A 151 2.16 -26.75 -11.35
C SER A 151 0.70 -26.59 -11.80
N GLY A 152 0.30 -25.38 -12.24
CA GLY A 152 -1.08 -25.09 -12.66
C GLY A 152 -2.05 -24.91 -11.49
N ASP A 153 -1.54 -24.84 -10.25
CA ASP A 153 -2.36 -24.55 -9.09
C ASP A 153 -2.54 -23.03 -8.92
N ALA A 154 -3.55 -22.49 -9.59
CA ALA A 154 -3.93 -21.08 -9.50
C ALA A 154 -4.25 -20.61 -8.07
N SER A 155 -4.46 -21.55 -7.12
CA SER A 155 -4.69 -21.22 -5.71
C SER A 155 -3.41 -20.94 -4.92
N ALA A 156 -2.25 -21.31 -5.48
CA ALA A 156 -0.94 -21.12 -4.84
C ALA A 156 -0.20 -19.85 -5.28
N VAL A 157 -0.74 -19.11 -6.25
CA VAL A 157 -0.32 -17.73 -6.50
C VAL A 157 -0.78 -16.90 -5.30
N ASN A 158 0.11 -16.64 -4.35
CA ASN A 158 -0.15 -15.68 -3.29
C ASN A 158 -0.13 -14.27 -3.93
N VAL A 159 -1.28 -13.87 -4.50
CA VAL A 159 -1.48 -12.56 -5.18
C VAL A 159 -1.14 -11.40 -4.24
N THR A 160 -1.20 -11.63 -2.92
CA THR A 160 -0.75 -10.71 -1.87
C THR A 160 0.75 -10.37 -1.98
N SER A 161 1.59 -11.34 -2.37
CA SER A 161 3.04 -11.14 -2.56
C SER A 161 3.38 -10.32 -3.82
N LEU A 162 2.53 -10.37 -4.85
CA LEU A 162 2.67 -9.57 -6.07
C LEU A 162 2.41 -8.07 -5.87
N LEU A 163 1.63 -7.71 -4.84
CA LEU A 163 1.18 -6.33 -4.59
C LEU A 163 1.99 -5.59 -3.52
N GLY A 164 3.08 -6.19 -3.01
CA GLY A 164 3.95 -5.55 -2.02
C GLY A 164 3.45 -5.63 -0.57
N GLU A 165 2.29 -6.25 -0.34
CA GLU A 165 1.76 -6.61 0.98
C GLU A 165 2.19 -8.03 1.37
N GLY A 166 3.41 -8.42 0.95
CA GLY A 166 3.94 -9.77 1.12
C GLY A 166 3.92 -10.24 2.57
N ASP A 167 3.42 -11.47 2.74
CA ASP A 167 3.34 -12.30 3.95
C ASP A 167 3.96 -11.67 5.21
N LYS A 168 3.14 -10.93 5.98
CA LYS A 168 3.54 -10.40 7.29
C LYS A 168 4.13 -11.50 8.20
N ALA A 169 3.70 -12.75 8.03
CA ALA A 169 4.21 -13.90 8.76
C ALA A 169 5.65 -14.25 8.38
N SER A 170 6.00 -14.28 7.09
CA SER A 170 7.37 -14.59 6.66
C SER A 170 8.33 -13.47 7.06
N GLN A 171 7.89 -12.22 6.93
CA GLN A 171 8.65 -11.05 7.36
C GLN A 171 8.92 -11.05 8.87
N SER A 172 7.90 -11.35 9.69
CA SER A 172 8.04 -11.43 11.14
C SER A 172 9.02 -12.52 11.57
N ALA A 173 8.96 -13.70 10.94
CA ALA A 173 9.88 -14.80 11.24
C ALA A 173 11.33 -14.48 10.85
N THR A 174 11.55 -13.77 9.75
CA THR A 174 12.89 -13.34 9.32
C THR A 174 13.41 -12.20 10.18
N ASP A 175 12.57 -11.23 10.53
CA ASP A 175 12.93 -10.12 11.42
C ASP A 175 13.33 -10.63 12.81
N ALA A 176 12.69 -11.67 13.34
CA ALA A 176 13.11 -12.33 14.58
C ALA A 176 14.54 -12.90 14.49
N LYS A 177 14.88 -13.62 13.41
CA LYS A 177 16.23 -14.17 13.18
C LYS A 177 17.27 -13.07 12.93
N ILE A 178 16.89 -11.99 12.27
CA ILE A 178 17.76 -10.82 12.12
C ILE A 178 18.10 -10.26 13.50
N ALA A 179 17.13 -10.12 14.40
CA ALA A 179 17.38 -9.57 15.74
C ALA A 179 18.40 -10.41 16.55
N GLU A 180 18.47 -11.73 16.36
CA GLU A 180 19.42 -12.62 17.04
C GLU A 180 20.89 -12.35 16.66
N VAL A 181 21.16 -11.81 15.48
CA VAL A 181 22.53 -11.49 15.03
C VAL A 181 22.98 -10.05 15.33
N LEU A 182 22.08 -9.25 15.92
CA LEU A 182 22.33 -7.86 16.29
C LEU A 182 22.84 -7.73 17.72
N THR A 183 23.65 -6.70 17.98
CA THR A 183 24.00 -6.29 19.34
C THR A 183 22.79 -5.69 20.05
N PRO A 184 22.78 -5.58 21.40
CA PRO A 184 21.66 -4.96 22.13
C PRO A 184 21.33 -3.53 21.67
N GLU A 185 22.34 -2.72 21.35
CA GLU A 185 22.13 -1.37 20.83
C GLU A 185 21.48 -1.39 19.43
N GLN A 186 21.94 -2.29 18.55
CA GLN A 186 21.36 -2.47 17.22
C GLN A 186 19.93 -3.03 17.29
N GLN A 187 19.62 -3.90 18.25
CA GLN A 187 18.27 -4.41 18.47
C GLN A 187 17.29 -3.29 18.86
N ALA A 188 17.71 -2.32 19.67
CA ALA A 188 16.88 -1.17 20.00
C ALA A 188 16.56 -0.32 18.75
N LYS A 189 17.58 -0.02 17.92
CA LYS A 189 17.41 0.68 16.64
C LYS A 189 16.51 -0.12 15.68
N PHE A 190 16.66 -1.45 15.67
CA PHE A 190 15.86 -2.33 14.83
C PHE A 190 14.40 -2.39 15.25
N LYS A 191 14.10 -2.40 16.55
CA LYS A 191 12.71 -2.30 17.06
C LYS A 191 12.05 -0.97 16.68
N ALA A 192 12.77 0.14 16.83
CA ALA A 192 12.28 1.45 16.40
C ALA A 192 12.01 1.47 14.89
N PHE A 193 12.91 0.89 14.09
CA PHE A 193 12.72 0.76 12.65
C PHE A 193 11.50 -0.11 12.29
N GLN A 194 11.26 -1.21 12.99
CA GLN A 194 10.08 -2.03 12.77
C GLN A 194 8.78 -1.28 13.10
N GLN A 195 8.79 -0.48 14.16
CA GLN A 195 7.64 0.36 14.53
C GLN A 195 7.36 1.42 13.45
N GLU A 196 8.38 2.11 12.94
CA GLU A 196 8.24 3.06 11.82
C GLU A 196 7.67 2.37 10.58
N ARG A 197 8.14 1.16 10.25
CA ARG A 197 7.58 0.37 9.13
C ARG A 197 6.11 0.03 9.36
N LYS A 198 5.72 -0.30 10.60
CA LYS A 198 4.32 -0.59 10.98
C LYS A 198 3.45 0.65 10.74
N GLU A 199 3.87 1.80 11.25
CA GLU A 199 3.16 3.07 11.12
C GLU A 199 3.01 3.48 9.65
N ASN A 200 4.08 3.38 8.86
CA ASN A 200 4.04 3.67 7.43
C ASN A 200 3.08 2.74 6.67
N ARG A 201 3.02 1.44 7.02
CA ARG A 201 2.04 0.51 6.41
C ARG A 201 0.61 0.90 6.72
N ILE A 202 0.33 1.30 7.96
CA ILE A 202 -0.99 1.78 8.38
C ILE A 202 -1.35 3.02 7.57
N GLU A 203 -0.46 4.00 7.49
CA GLU A 203 -0.67 5.24 6.75
C GLU A 203 -0.93 5.00 5.25
N ILE A 204 -0.12 4.16 4.60
CA ILE A 204 -0.31 3.80 3.19
C ILE A 204 -1.67 3.12 2.97
N ALA A 205 -2.06 2.18 3.85
CA ALA A 205 -3.35 1.49 3.76
C ALA A 205 -4.52 2.48 3.93
N THR A 206 -4.44 3.37 4.92
CA THR A 206 -5.43 4.42 5.14
C THR A 206 -5.54 5.36 3.95
N ASN A 207 -4.42 5.85 3.42
CA ASN A 207 -4.39 6.76 2.27
C ASN A 207 -4.93 6.12 0.99
N ARG A 208 -4.68 4.82 0.77
CA ARG A 208 -5.24 4.07 -0.35
C ARG A 208 -6.77 4.01 -0.26
N GLU A 209 -7.31 3.67 0.90
CA GLU A 209 -8.77 3.63 1.11
C GLU A 209 -9.41 5.03 1.02
N MET A 210 -8.74 6.06 1.55
CA MET A 210 -9.20 7.44 1.42
C MET A 210 -9.23 7.92 -0.03
N THR A 211 -8.21 7.58 -0.81
CA THR A 211 -8.17 7.89 -2.26
C THR A 211 -9.36 7.25 -2.97
N ARG A 212 -9.68 5.99 -2.63
CA ARG A 212 -10.83 5.29 -3.18
C ARG A 212 -12.16 5.97 -2.82
N LEU A 213 -12.36 6.35 -1.55
CA LEU A 213 -13.57 7.07 -1.13
C LEU A 213 -13.74 8.38 -1.92
N GLN A 214 -12.66 9.13 -2.12
CA GLN A 214 -12.68 10.40 -2.83
C GLN A 214 -12.96 10.26 -4.34
N GLN A 215 -12.63 9.12 -4.96
CA GLN A 215 -12.90 8.88 -6.38
C GLN A 215 -14.38 8.68 -6.68
N GLY A 216 -15.15 8.13 -5.74
CA GLY A 216 -16.56 7.83 -5.97
C GLY A 216 -17.55 8.58 -5.08
N LEU A 217 -17.09 9.31 -4.06
CA LEU A 217 -17.93 10.11 -3.16
C LEU A 217 -17.44 11.56 -3.08
N THR A 218 -18.39 12.49 -3.03
CA THR A 218 -18.11 13.85 -2.56
C THR A 218 -18.28 13.89 -1.05
N LEU A 219 -17.18 14.00 -0.31
CA LEU A 219 -17.16 14.06 1.16
C LEU A 219 -16.96 15.50 1.65
N THR A 220 -17.64 15.88 2.73
CA THR A 220 -17.32 17.15 3.43
C THR A 220 -15.95 17.05 4.13
N PRO A 221 -15.30 18.19 4.48
CA PRO A 221 -14.05 18.15 5.24
C PRO A 221 -14.15 17.32 6.52
N GLU A 222 -15.23 17.48 7.29
CA GLU A 222 -15.45 16.76 8.54
C GLU A 222 -15.65 15.25 8.31
N GLN A 223 -16.31 14.88 7.20
CA GLN A 223 -16.42 13.46 6.81
C GLN A 223 -15.07 12.87 6.43
N LYS A 224 -14.20 13.62 5.73
CA LYS A 224 -12.85 13.17 5.37
C LYS A 224 -12.01 12.89 6.61
N ASP A 225 -12.00 13.81 7.57
CA ASP A 225 -11.23 13.67 8.81
C ASP A 225 -11.70 12.44 9.62
N ARG A 226 -13.02 12.29 9.78
CA ARG A 226 -13.59 11.13 10.49
C ARG A 226 -13.34 9.82 9.75
N ALA A 227 -13.44 9.82 8.41
CA ALA A 227 -13.17 8.63 7.61
C ALA A 227 -11.70 8.23 7.69
N TYR A 228 -10.78 9.20 7.62
CA TYR A 228 -9.34 8.97 7.77
C TYR A 228 -9.03 8.31 9.11
N GLN A 229 -9.56 8.86 10.21
CA GLN A 229 -9.40 8.28 11.55
C GLN A 229 -9.95 6.84 11.63
N ALA A 230 -11.19 6.63 11.19
CA ALA A 230 -11.83 5.31 11.25
C ALA A 230 -11.10 4.25 10.40
N LEU A 231 -10.60 4.63 9.22
CA LEU A 231 -9.81 3.76 8.35
C LEU A 231 -8.40 3.52 8.91
N GLY A 232 -7.80 4.51 9.58
CA GLY A 232 -6.56 4.37 10.34
C GLY A 232 -6.67 3.32 11.44
N ASP A 233 -7.71 3.41 12.26
CA ASP A 233 -7.98 2.44 13.33
C ASP A 233 -8.24 1.03 12.80
N LEU A 234 -8.87 0.90 11.63
CA LEU A 234 -9.04 -0.38 10.95
C LEU A 234 -7.70 -0.93 10.43
N ALA A 235 -6.93 -0.11 9.73
CA ALA A 235 -5.62 -0.50 9.21
C ALA A 235 -4.66 -0.92 10.34
N GLN A 236 -4.69 -0.23 11.49
CA GLN A 236 -3.94 -0.63 12.67
C GLN A 236 -4.37 -2.01 13.20
N ARG A 237 -5.69 -2.27 13.31
CA ARG A 237 -6.20 -3.57 13.74
C ARG A 237 -5.82 -4.69 12.77
N GLU A 238 -5.88 -4.45 11.47
CA GLU A 238 -5.45 -5.39 10.43
C GLU A 238 -3.92 -5.61 10.43
N GLU A 239 -3.16 -4.64 10.93
CA GLU A 239 -1.72 -4.76 11.12
C GLU A 239 -1.35 -5.59 12.36
N GLU A 240 -2.20 -5.59 13.38
CA GLU A 240 -2.01 -6.37 14.61
C GLU A 240 -2.55 -7.79 14.51
N GLN A 241 -3.45 -8.06 13.55
CA GLN A 241 -3.89 -9.41 13.28
C GLN A 241 -2.73 -10.28 12.77
N PRO A 242 -2.61 -11.53 13.24
CA PRO A 242 -1.61 -12.44 12.71
C PRO A 242 -1.83 -12.62 11.22
N ALA A 243 -0.75 -12.72 10.46
CA ALA A 243 -0.88 -13.01 9.04
C ALA A 243 -1.58 -14.37 8.89
N SER A 244 -2.67 -14.38 8.12
CA SER A 244 -3.29 -15.63 7.71
C SER A 244 -2.41 -16.25 6.63
N ASN A 245 -2.05 -17.52 6.80
CA ASN A 245 -1.35 -18.27 5.77
C ASN A 245 -2.40 -18.72 4.74
N GLY A 246 -2.58 -17.91 3.70
CA GLY A 246 -3.42 -18.24 2.56
C GLY A 246 -4.66 -17.37 2.38
N PHE A 247 -5.35 -17.62 1.28
CA PHE A 247 -6.60 -16.95 0.94
C PHE A 247 -7.74 -17.46 1.83
N ASP A 248 -8.22 -16.59 2.73
CA ASP A 248 -9.43 -16.83 3.51
C ASP A 248 -10.56 -15.90 3.01
N PRO A 249 -11.55 -16.43 2.26
CA PRO A 249 -12.65 -15.62 1.76
C PRO A 249 -13.50 -15.05 2.90
N GLN A 250 -13.60 -15.74 4.04
CA GLN A 250 -14.36 -15.24 5.18
C GLN A 250 -13.66 -14.04 5.81
N ALA A 251 -12.35 -14.11 6.01
CA ALA A 251 -11.57 -12.96 6.49
C ALA A 251 -11.70 -11.73 5.58
N MET A 252 -11.82 -11.92 4.26
CA MET A 252 -12.10 -10.82 3.33
C MET A 252 -13.49 -10.23 3.53
N VAL A 253 -14.52 -11.07 3.70
CA VAL A 253 -15.89 -10.61 3.99
C VAL A 253 -15.92 -9.83 5.30
N ASP A 254 -15.29 -10.36 6.35
CA ASP A 254 -15.24 -9.72 7.66
C ASP A 254 -14.52 -8.37 7.61
N LYS A 255 -13.41 -8.29 6.87
CA LYS A 255 -12.68 -7.04 6.59
C LYS A 255 -13.55 -6.01 5.87
N GLN A 256 -14.32 -6.43 4.87
CA GLN A 256 -15.23 -5.54 4.16
C GLN A 256 -16.37 -5.06 5.05
N GLN A 257 -16.92 -5.96 5.87
CA GLN A 257 -17.98 -5.64 6.80
C GLN A 257 -17.49 -4.65 7.87
N ALA A 258 -16.31 -4.87 8.44
CA ALA A 258 -15.69 -3.95 9.40
C ALA A 258 -15.49 -2.53 8.81
N ARG A 259 -15.07 -2.43 7.53
CA ARG A 259 -15.00 -1.14 6.81
C ARG A 259 -16.36 -0.48 6.69
N ARG A 260 -17.40 -1.23 6.26
CA ARG A 260 -18.78 -0.70 6.16
C ARG A 260 -19.29 -0.21 7.49
N ASP A 261 -19.08 -0.97 8.56
CA ASP A 261 -19.53 -0.61 9.90
C ASP A 261 -18.82 0.64 10.43
N ALA A 262 -17.53 0.80 10.15
CA ALA A 262 -16.76 1.98 10.53
C ALA A 262 -17.17 3.25 9.76
N LEU A 263 -17.56 3.12 8.48
CA LEU A 263 -17.95 4.25 7.64
C LEU A 263 -19.43 4.63 7.77
N ARG A 264 -20.31 3.69 8.17
CA ARG A 264 -21.75 3.92 8.32
C ARG A 264 -22.13 5.14 9.18
N PRO A 265 -21.48 5.46 10.32
CA PRO A 265 -21.81 6.65 11.11
C PRO A 265 -21.19 7.95 10.59
N ILE A 266 -20.45 7.91 9.48
CA ILE A 266 -19.73 9.04 8.88
C ILE A 266 -20.39 9.44 7.56
N LEU A 267 -20.73 8.46 6.74
CA LEU A 267 -21.34 8.63 5.44
C LEU A 267 -22.86 8.77 5.56
N THR A 268 -23.45 9.57 4.68
CA THR A 268 -24.91 9.61 4.49
C THR A 268 -25.42 8.28 3.92
N PRO A 269 -26.71 7.94 4.07
CA PRO A 269 -27.28 6.72 3.47
C PRO A 269 -27.04 6.60 1.97
N GLU A 270 -27.13 7.71 1.24
CA GLU A 270 -26.87 7.78 -0.20
C GLU A 270 -25.40 7.53 -0.52
N GLN A 271 -24.47 8.14 0.23
CA GLN A 271 -23.04 7.88 0.09
C GLN A 271 -22.67 6.44 0.47
N MET A 272 -23.31 5.86 1.49
CA MET A 272 -23.11 4.45 1.86
C MET A 272 -23.56 3.52 0.73
N LYS A 273 -24.72 3.78 0.13
CA LYS A 273 -25.20 3.01 -1.03
C LYS A 273 -24.23 3.12 -2.22
N ALA A 274 -23.72 4.32 -2.48
CA ALA A 274 -22.72 4.53 -3.53
C ALA A 274 -21.42 3.76 -3.21
N TYR A 275 -20.93 3.83 -1.97
CA TYR A 275 -19.76 3.06 -1.50
C TYR A 275 -19.94 1.56 -1.68
N GLU A 276 -21.09 1.00 -1.33
CA GLU A 276 -21.40 -0.43 -1.49
C GLU A 276 -21.46 -0.87 -2.95
N SER A 277 -21.82 0.04 -3.86
CA SER A 277 -21.84 -0.19 -5.31
C SER A 277 -20.48 -0.01 -5.99
N MET A 278 -19.50 0.57 -5.29
CA MET A 278 -18.16 0.71 -5.86
C MET A 278 -17.60 -0.68 -6.11
N PRO A 279 -17.03 -0.95 -7.30
CA PRO A 279 -16.28 -2.17 -7.48
C PRO A 279 -15.25 -2.20 -6.36
N MET A 280 -15.30 -3.26 -5.56
CA MET A 280 -14.16 -3.68 -4.78
C MET A 280 -13.13 -4.08 -5.83
N THR A 281 -12.44 -3.08 -6.38
CA THR A 281 -11.14 -3.29 -6.99
C THR A 281 -10.26 -3.75 -5.84
N SER A 282 -10.40 -5.02 -5.46
CA SER A 282 -9.22 -5.81 -5.19
C SER A 282 -8.35 -5.50 -6.39
N SER A 283 -7.21 -4.84 -6.21
CA SER A 283 -6.38 -4.26 -7.27
C SER A 283 -5.77 -5.29 -8.25
N PHE A 284 -6.46 -6.41 -8.49
CA PHE A 284 -6.21 -7.44 -9.48
C PHE A 284 -6.15 -6.92 -10.92
N GLU A 285 -6.64 -5.71 -11.22
CA GLU A 285 -6.83 -5.25 -12.60
C GLU A 285 -5.89 -4.12 -13.09
N SER A 286 -4.74 -3.88 -12.46
CA SER A 286 -3.78 -2.88 -12.97
C SER A 286 -2.33 -3.36 -12.89
N GLY A 287 -2.07 -4.47 -13.58
CA GLY A 287 -0.73 -4.94 -13.92
C GLY A 287 -0.62 -5.56 -15.32
N ALA A 288 -1.71 -5.67 -16.07
CA ALA A 288 -1.63 -5.94 -17.51
C ALA A 288 -1.17 -4.66 -18.21
N ILE A 289 0.15 -4.41 -18.14
CA ILE A 289 0.83 -3.60 -19.14
C ILE A 289 0.51 -4.30 -20.47
N SER A 290 -0.44 -3.76 -21.23
CA SER A 290 -0.57 -4.07 -22.64
C SER A 290 0.73 -3.60 -23.30
N ILE A 291 1.74 -4.48 -23.32
CA ILE A 291 2.87 -4.35 -24.23
C ILE A 291 2.24 -4.52 -25.61
N GLN A 292 1.85 -3.40 -26.22
CA GLN A 292 1.65 -3.36 -27.66
C GLN A 292 3.00 -3.70 -28.26
N LEU A 293 3.17 -4.96 -28.65
CA LEU A 293 4.20 -5.39 -29.59
C LEU A 293 3.96 -4.61 -30.87
N GLN A 294 4.69 -3.49 -30.98
CA GLN A 294 4.75 -2.72 -32.20
C GLN A 294 5.56 -3.55 -33.20
N GLU A 295 4.87 -4.18 -34.14
CA GLU A 295 5.52 -4.97 -35.18
C GLU A 295 6.53 -4.09 -35.93
N PRO A 296 7.78 -4.56 -36.10
CA PRO A 296 8.75 -3.82 -36.91
C PRO A 296 8.30 -3.86 -38.36
N GLY A 297 7.92 -2.68 -38.88
CA GLY A 297 7.58 -2.50 -40.28
C GLY A 297 8.70 -3.00 -41.19
N THR A 298 8.38 -4.01 -41.99
CA THR A 298 9.19 -4.46 -43.12
C THR A 298 9.24 -3.35 -44.17
N LYS A 299 10.45 -2.94 -44.54
CA LYS A 299 10.72 -2.20 -45.78
C LYS A 299 11.12 -3.18 -46.86
#